data_AF-A0A955I7S0-F1
#
_entry.id   AF-A0A955I7S0-F1
#
_cell.length_a   1.000
_cell.length_b   1.000
_cell.length_c   1.000
_cell.angle_alpha   90.00
_cell.angle_beta   90.00
_cell.angle_gamma   90.00
#
_symmetry.space_group_name_H-M   'P 1'
#
loop_
_entity.id
_entity.type
_entity.pdbx_description
1 polymer ?
#
loop_
_entity_poly.entity_id
_entity_poly.type
_entity_poly.pdbx_seq_one_letter_code
_entity_poly.pdbx_strand_id
1 'polypeptide(L)'
;ITIILIIIHVFYRISFHTALNTSLVILLNHIEGCIFWPLFLLIPVIAWTRLILKKHTLFQVILGAIVPFTVYFIITLLFLT
;
A
#
# COMPACT_ATOMS: atom_id res chain seq x y z
N ILE A 1 8.73 12.97 -0.59
CA ILE A 1 8.37 11.58 -0.22
C ILE A 1 8.44 11.39 1.30
N THR A 2 9.57 11.71 1.95
CA THR A 2 9.79 11.48 3.39
C THR A 2 8.84 12.28 4.31
N ILE A 3 8.54 13.54 3.99
CA ILE A 3 7.71 14.42 4.82
C ILE A 3 6.24 13.99 4.84
N ILE A 4 5.70 13.54 3.69
CA ILE A 4 4.32 13.04 3.57
C ILE A 4 4.16 11.73 4.34
N LEU A 5 5.16 10.84 4.28
CA LEU A 5 5.18 9.59 5.05
C LEU A 5 5.22 9.85 6.55
N ILE A 6 5.97 10.85 7.02
CA ILE A 6 6.04 11.23 8.45
C ILE A 6 4.69 11.77 8.94
N ILE A 7 4.02 12.63 8.16
CA ILE A 7 2.72 13.20 8.54
C ILE A 7 1.65 12.11 8.67
N ILE A 8 1.65 11.12 7.76
CA ILE A 8 0.71 9.99 7.84
C ILE A 8 1.06 9.07 9.02
N HIS A 9 2.35 8.79 9.26
CA HIS A 9 2.82 7.90 10.33
C HIS A 9 2.54 8.43 11.74
N VAL A 10 2.48 9.76 11.92
CA VAL A 10 2.25 10.42 13.21
C VAL A 10 0.76 10.51 13.59
N PHE A 11 -0.15 10.67 12.62
CA PHE A 11 -1.57 10.93 12.92
C PHE A 11 -2.52 9.75 12.66
N TYR A 12 -2.11 8.73 11.89
CA TYR A 12 -2.84 7.47 11.73
C TYR A 12 -1.85 6.31 11.66
N ARG A 13 -1.89 5.35 12.60
CA ARG A 13 -1.12 4.10 12.48
C ARG A 13 -1.67 3.22 11.35
N ILE A 14 -1.51 3.65 10.11
CA ILE A 14 -1.77 2.84 8.91
C ILE A 14 -0.97 1.55 9.01
N SER A 15 -1.49 0.45 8.46
CA SER A 15 -0.76 -0.80 8.55
C SER A 15 0.45 -0.80 7.62
N PHE A 16 1.64 -0.64 8.20
CA PHE A 16 2.90 -0.68 7.44
C PHE A 16 3.07 -2.00 6.67
N HIS A 17 2.61 -3.12 7.22
CA HIS A 17 2.66 -4.42 6.54
C HIS A 17 1.82 -4.39 5.25
N THR A 18 0.57 -3.88 5.33
CA THR A 18 -0.30 -3.78 4.15
C THR A 18 0.26 -2.79 3.14
N ALA A 19 0.77 -1.64 3.59
CA ALA A 19 1.35 -0.62 2.72
C ALA A 19 2.59 -1.11 1.99
N LEU A 20 3.54 -1.72 2.70
CA LEU A 20 4.78 -2.21 2.11
C LEU A 20 4.53 -3.31 1.08
N ASN A 21 3.68 -4.29 1.41
CA ASN A 21 3.36 -5.37 0.47
C ASN A 21 2.62 -4.83 -0.77
N THR A 22 1.70 -3.89 -0.61
CA THR A 22 1.01 -3.28 -1.75
C THR A 22 1.99 -2.51 -2.64
N SER A 23 2.91 -1.73 -2.06
CA SER A 23 3.96 -1.03 -2.81
C SER A 23 4.88 -1.98 -3.59
N LEU A 24 5.27 -3.11 -2.99
CA LEU A 24 6.11 -4.12 -3.66
C LEU A 24 5.39 -4.78 -4.83
N VAL A 25 4.12 -5.13 -4.67
CA VAL A 25 3.33 -5.72 -5.76
C VAL A 25 3.13 -4.72 -6.90
N ILE A 26 2.86 -3.45 -6.59
CA ILE A 26 2.78 -2.37 -7.60
C ILE A 26 4.10 -2.25 -8.35
N LEU A 27 5.23 -2.14 -7.64
CA LEU A 27 6.55 -1.98 -8.25
C LEU A 27 6.92 -3.17 -9.15
N LEU A 28 6.68 -4.39 -8.66
CA LEU A 28 6.93 -5.61 -9.42
C LEU A 28 6.10 -5.64 -10.71
N ASN A 29 4.82 -5.29 -10.63
CA ASN A 29 3.96 -5.21 -11.82
C ASN A 29 4.34 -4.08 -12.76
N HIS A 30 4.86 -2.96 -12.25
CA HIS A 30 5.34 -1.86 -13.09
C HIS A 30 6.58 -2.27 -13.89
N ILE A 31 7.54 -2.95 -13.26
CA ILE A 31 8.79 -3.37 -13.90
C ILE A 31 8.55 -4.52 -14.89
N GLU A 32 7.72 -5.49 -14.52
CA GLU A 32 7.54 -6.76 -15.25
C GLU A 32 6.33 -6.75 -16.21
N GLY A 33 5.74 -5.58 -16.49
CA GLY A 33 4.62 -5.48 -17.44
C GLY A 33 3.32 -6.15 -16.97
N CYS A 34 3.02 -6.06 -15.68
CA CYS A 34 1.77 -6.51 -15.05
C CYS A 34 1.54 -8.04 -15.00
N ILE A 35 2.59 -8.86 -15.17
CA ILE A 35 2.49 -10.33 -15.10
C ILE A 35 2.10 -10.82 -13.70
N PHE A 36 2.49 -10.08 -12.66
CA PHE A 36 2.32 -10.46 -11.26
C PHE A 36 1.05 -9.88 -10.62
N TRP A 37 0.05 -9.47 -11.40
CA TRP A 37 -1.18 -8.90 -10.88
C TRP A 37 -1.94 -9.84 -9.91
N PRO A 38 -1.88 -11.19 -10.02
CA PRO A 38 -2.56 -12.06 -9.06
C PRO A 38 -2.05 -11.90 -7.61
N LEU A 39 -0.84 -11.37 -7.41
CA LEU A 39 -0.31 -11.10 -6.06
C LEU A 39 -1.12 -10.04 -5.31
N PHE A 40 -1.93 -9.22 -5.99
CA PHE A 40 -2.84 -8.30 -5.30
C PHE A 40 -3.89 -9.04 -4.45
N LEU A 41 -4.20 -10.31 -4.76
CA LEU A 41 -5.08 -11.15 -3.93
C LEU A 41 -4.48 -11.48 -2.55
N LEU A 42 -3.16 -11.37 -2.39
CA LEU A 42 -2.52 -11.53 -1.08
C LEU A 42 -2.75 -10.31 -0.16
N ILE A 43 -3.06 -9.13 -0.71
CA ILE A 43 -3.25 -7.92 0.09
C ILE A 43 -4.46 -8.06 1.04
N PRO A 44 -5.64 -8.55 0.62
CA PRO A 44 -6.73 -8.91 1.53
C PRO A 44 -6.35 -9.94 2.59
N VAL A 45 -5.51 -10.94 2.26
CA VAL A 45 -5.06 -11.95 3.23
C VAL A 45 -4.16 -11.32 4.29
N ILE A 46 -3.18 -10.50 3.88
CA ILE A 46 -2.30 -9.77 4.78
C ILE A 46 -3.12 -8.82 5.65
N ALA A 47 -4.04 -8.06 5.05
CA ALA A 47 -4.99 -7.19 5.72
C ALA A 47 -5.78 -7.93 6.81
N TRP A 48 -6.36 -9.08 6.48
CA TRP A 48 -7.11 -9.93 7.40
C TRP A 48 -6.28 -10.35 8.61
N THR A 49 -5.02 -10.74 8.40
CA THR A 49 -4.13 -11.11 9.52
C THR A 49 -3.92 -9.95 10.51
N ARG A 50 -3.89 -8.70 10.02
CA ARG A 50 -3.70 -7.53 10.89
C ARG A 50 -4.94 -7.23 11.72
N LEU A 51 -6.13 -7.52 11.18
CA LEU A 51 -7.41 -7.38 11.87
C LEU A 51 -7.60 -8.47 12.94
N ILE A 52 -7.36 -9.74 12.60
CA ILE A 52 -7.59 -10.85 13.54
C ILE A 52 -6.60 -10.84 14.72
N LEU A 53 -5.37 -10.38 14.49
CA LEU A 53 -4.38 -10.15 15.55
C LEU A 53 -4.65 -8.89 16.39
N LYS A 54 -5.75 -8.16 16.10
CA LYS A 54 -6.16 -6.91 16.75
C LYS A 54 -5.05 -5.85 16.79
N LYS A 55 -4.16 -5.87 15.78
CA LYS A 55 -3.05 -4.92 15.67
C LYS A 55 -3.46 -3.61 15.00
N HIS A 56 -4.48 -3.67 14.14
CA HIS A 56 -4.98 -2.52 13.39
C HIS A 56 -6.51 -2.56 13.27
N THR A 57 -7.11 -1.39 13.04
CA THR A 57 -8.52 -1.27 12.68
C THR A 57 -8.74 -1.48 11.18
N LEU A 58 -9.98 -1.76 10.77
CA LEU A 58 -10.35 -1.90 9.36
C LEU A 58 -9.90 -0.69 8.54
N PHE A 59 -10.15 0.52 9.05
CA PHE A 59 -9.78 1.76 8.38
C PHE A 59 -8.26 1.91 8.20
N GLN A 60 -7.45 1.56 9.21
CA GLN A 60 -5.99 1.61 9.13
C GLN A 60 -5.42 0.65 8.08
N VAL A 61 -6.07 -0.51 7.89
CA VAL A 61 -5.66 -1.51 6.91
C VAL A 61 -6.08 -1.11 5.50
N ILE A 62 -7.29 -0.57 5.33
CA ILE A 62 -7.78 -0.02 4.05
C ILE A 62 -6.88 1.13 3.58
N LEU A 63 -6.58 2.09 4.47
CA LEU A 63 -5.64 3.17 4.14
C LEU A 63 -4.25 2.63 3.79
N GLY A 64 -3.80 1.59 4.48
CA GLY A 64 -2.55 0.90 4.15
C GLY A 64 -2.53 0.34 2.74
N ALA A 65 -3.66 -0.15 2.21
CA ALA A 65 -3.75 -0.64 0.84
C ALA A 65 -3.88 0.51 -0.19
N ILE A 66 -4.63 1.57 0.12
CA ILE A 66 -4.94 2.65 -0.84
C ILE A 66 -3.75 3.60 -1.05
N VAL A 67 -3.07 4.00 0.02
CA VAL A 67 -1.99 5.01 -0.05
C VAL A 67 -0.91 4.68 -1.09
N PRO A 68 -0.40 3.43 -1.17
CA PRO A 68 0.56 3.04 -2.22
C PRO A 68 0.06 3.26 -3.65
N PHE A 69 -1.22 2.95 -3.94
CA PHE A 69 -1.80 3.20 -5.27
C PHE A 69 -1.89 4.69 -5.57
N THR A 70 -2.33 5.51 -4.61
CA THR A 70 -2.39 6.97 -4.76
C THR A 70 -1.00 7.55 -5.05
N VAL A 71 0.01 7.12 -4.29
CA VAL A 71 1.40 7.57 -4.48
C VAL A 71 1.93 7.14 -5.84
N TYR A 72 1.72 5.88 -6.23
CA TYR A 72 2.11 5.38 -7.54
C TYR A 72 1.46 6.19 -8.67
N PHE A 73 0.15 6.41 -8.61
CA PHE A 73 -0.58 7.18 -9.61
C PHE A 73 -0.05 8.61 -9.76
N ILE A 74 0.18 9.31 -8.64
CA ILE A 74 0.75 10.66 -8.63
C ILE A 74 2.13 10.66 -9.27
N ILE A 75 3.00 9.70 -8.92
CA ILE A 75 4.33 9.58 -9.49
C ILE A 75 4.21 9.37 -11.00
N THR A 76 3.46 8.36 -11.46
CA THR A 76 3.32 8.11 -12.91
C THR A 76 2.77 9.31 -13.66
N LEU A 77 1.82 10.04 -13.08
CA LEU A 77 1.27 11.24 -13.71
C LEU A 77 2.31 12.35 -13.88
N LEU A 78 3.15 12.58 -12.87
CA LEU A 78 4.20 13.60 -12.89
C LEU A 78 5.34 13.29 -13.88
N PHE A 79 5.62 12.01 -14.13
CA PHE A 79 6.70 11.58 -15.03
C PHE A 79 6.23 11.29 -16.47
N LEU A 80 4.92 11.22 -16.73
CA LEU A 80 4.35 11.08 -18.08
C LEU A 80 4.01 12.42 -18.76
N THR A 81 4.03 13.55 -18.04
CA THR A 81 3.96 14.92 -18.58
C THR A 81 5.34 15.49 -18.86
#